data_AF-A0A1F7LGC7-F1
#
_entry.id   AF-A0A1F7LGC7-F1
#
_cell.length_a   1.000
_cell.length_b   1.000
_cell.length_c   1.000
_cell.angle_alpha   90.00
_cell.angle_beta   90.00
_cell.angle_gamma   90.00
#
_symmetry.space_group_name_H-M   'P 1'
#
loop_
_entity.id
_entity.type
_entity.pdbx_description
1 polymer ?
#
loop_
_entity_poly.entity_id
_entity_poly.type
_entity_poly.pdbx_seq_one_letter_code
_entity_poly.pdbx_strand_id
1 'polypeptide(L)' 'MILTNLRATSQQILGFGTPDMSRRGIAVNDEQVRAVTPAGRRGTEEEIAAAACFLASDGASYITGHALVVDGGWTAT' A
#
# COMPACT_ATOMS: atom_id res chain seq x y z
N MET A 1 -4.01 -1.59 -0.92
CA MET A 1 -3.30 -0.54 -0.14
C MET A 1 -2.58 -1.16 1.06
N ILE A 2 -1.28 -0.91 1.24
CA ILE A 2 -0.48 -1.41 2.39
C ILE A 2 -0.64 -0.50 3.61
N LEU A 3 -0.65 -1.10 4.80
CA LEU A 3 -0.77 -0.39 6.08
C LEU A 3 0.61 0.05 6.59
N THR A 4 1.08 1.21 6.13
CA THR A 4 2.45 1.72 6.44
C THR A 4 2.54 2.60 7.70
N ASN A 5 1.45 2.70 8.47
CA ASN A 5 1.30 3.57 9.64
C ASN A 5 1.61 5.08 9.43
N LEU A 6 1.82 5.53 8.19
CA LEU A 6 2.30 6.88 7.87
C LEU A 6 1.39 7.99 8.42
N ARG A 7 0.07 7.78 8.40
CA ARG A 7 -0.92 8.75 8.89
C ARG A 7 -0.82 8.97 10.40
N ALA A 8 -0.69 7.89 11.18
CA ALA A 8 -0.56 7.99 12.62
C ALA A 8 0.78 8.63 13.01
N THR A 9 1.88 8.21 12.36
CA THR A 9 3.21 8.80 12.57
C THR A 9 3.24 10.29 12.24
N SER A 10 2.62 10.69 11.12
CA SER A 10 2.56 12.10 10.71
C SER A 10 1.79 12.95 11.71
N GLN A 11 0.69 12.44 12.27
CA GLN A 11 -0.09 13.16 13.29
C GLN A 11 0.70 13.36 14.59
N GLN A 12 1.48 12.37 15.01
CA GLN A 12 2.35 12.48 16.18
C GLN A 12 3.43 13.55 15.97
N ILE A 13 4.01 13.62 14.76
CA ILE A 13 5.07 14.58 14.44
C ILE A 13 4.54 16.01 14.35
N LEU A 14 3.38 16.21 13.69
CA LEU A 14 2.88 17.55 13.36
C LEU A 14 2.11 18.24 14.50
N GLY A 15 1.63 17.48 15.50
CA GLY A 15 1.10 18.05 16.74
C GLY A 15 -0.26 18.78 16.63
N PHE A 16 -0.56 19.55 17.68
CA PHE A 16 -1.86 20.19 17.91
C PHE A 16 -2.19 21.25 16.84
N GLY A 17 -3.34 21.09 16.17
CA GLY A 17 -3.78 21.95 15.07
C GLY A 17 -3.76 21.27 13.69
N THR A 18 -3.12 20.09 13.58
CA THR A 18 -3.16 19.28 12.36
C THR A 18 -4.55 18.64 12.21
N PRO A 19 -5.24 18.79 11.06
CA PRO A 19 -6.51 18.11 10.82
C PRO A 19 -6.38 16.59 10.96
N ASP A 20 -7.39 15.95 11.54
CA ASP A 20 -7.41 14.49 11.61
C ASP A 20 -7.57 13.88 10.21
N MET A 21 -6.55 13.15 9.76
CA MET A 21 -6.49 12.48 8.47
C MET A 21 -6.73 10.97 8.59
N SER A 22 -6.98 10.45 9.80
CA SER A 22 -7.19 9.01 10.04
C SER A 22 -8.39 8.45 9.30
N ARG A 23 -9.45 9.26 9.11
CA ARG A 23 -10.70 8.89 8.43
C ARG A 23 -10.94 9.62 7.11
N ARG A 24 -9.93 10.29 6.56
CA ARG A 24 -10.05 11.07 5.31
C ARG A 24 -9.36 10.37 4.14
N GLY A 25 -10.09 10.15 3.06
CA GLY A 25 -9.59 9.53 1.83
C GLY A 25 -10.29 8.21 1.49
N ILE A 26 -9.74 7.49 0.53
CA ILE A 26 -10.23 6.18 0.08
C ILE A 26 -9.48 5.10 0.86
N ALA A 27 -10.15 3.97 1.13
CA ALA A 27 -9.60 2.85 1.88
C ALA A 27 -9.11 3.26 3.29
N VAL A 28 -9.91 4.07 4.00
CA VAL A 28 -9.64 4.43 5.41
C VAL A 28 -10.18 3.40 6.40
N ASN A 29 -11.06 2.50 5.96
CA ASN A 29 -11.56 1.36 6.72
C ASN A 29 -11.60 0.09 5.84
N ASP A 30 -11.83 -1.07 6.46
CA ASP A 30 -11.78 -2.37 5.76
C ASP A 30 -12.92 -2.59 4.78
N GLU A 31 -14.09 -1.98 5.03
CA GLU A 31 -15.22 -2.02 4.10
C GLU A 31 -14.88 -1.34 2.79
N GLN A 32 -14.32 -0.14 2.86
CA GLN A 32 -13.85 0.58 1.69
C GLN A 32 -12.72 -0.14 0.99
N VAL A 33 -11.77 -0.74 1.73
CA VAL A 33 -10.70 -1.57 1.14
C VAL A 33 -11.31 -2.71 0.31
N ARG A 34 -12.27 -3.44 0.87
CA ARG A 34 -12.98 -4.53 0.16
C ARG A 34 -13.69 -4.05 -1.10
N ALA A 35 -14.24 -2.84 -1.08
CA ALA A 35 -14.98 -2.29 -2.20
C ALA A 35 -14.09 -1.93 -3.41
N VAL A 36 -12.83 -1.57 -3.18
CA VAL A 36 -11.93 -1.04 -4.22
C VAL A 36 -10.70 -1.92 -4.50
N THR A 37 -10.46 -2.94 -3.67
CA THR A 37 -9.33 -3.87 -3.84
C THR A 37 -9.90 -5.24 -4.16
N PRO A 38 -9.72 -5.78 -5.38
CA PRO A 38 -10.17 -7.12 -5.75
C PRO A 38 -9.70 -8.23 -4.81
N ALA A 39 -8.50 -8.13 -4.24
CA ALA A 39 -8.01 -9.05 -3.22
C ALA A 39 -8.81 -9.03 -1.90
N GLY A 40 -9.72 -8.07 -1.72
CA GLY A 40 -10.62 -7.98 -0.56
C GLY A 40 -9.93 -7.61 0.75
N ARG A 41 -8.64 -7.26 0.73
CA ARG A 41 -7.87 -6.93 1.93
C ARG A 41 -6.76 -5.94 1.65
N ARG A 42 -6.20 -5.40 2.73
CA ARG A 42 -4.93 -4.66 2.67
C ARG A 42 -3.79 -5.62 2.36
N GLY A 43 -2.80 -5.09 1.65
CA GLY A 43 -1.51 -5.76 1.50
C GLY A 43 -0.68 -5.57 2.76
N THR A 44 0.30 -6.45 2.97
CA THR A 44 1.27 -6.34 4.06
C THR A 44 2.60 -5.78 3.55
N GLU A 45 3.47 -5.33 4.46
CA GLU A 45 4.79 -4.84 4.12
C GLU A 45 5.68 -5.96 3.56
N GLU A 46 5.49 -7.18 4.05
CA GLU A 46 6.20 -8.38 3.60
C GLU A 46 5.88 -8.71 2.13
N GLU A 47 4.65 -8.44 1.67
CA GLU A 47 4.28 -8.65 0.27
C GLU A 47 5.00 -7.68 -0.68
N ILE A 48 5.23 -6.44 -0.23
CA ILE A 48 6.07 -5.47 -0.95
C ILE A 48 7.53 -5.91 -0.92
N ALA A 49 8.05 -6.30 0.25
CA ALA A 49 9.41 -6.76 0.40
C ALA A 49 9.69 -7.99 -0.48
N ALA A 50 8.75 -8.94 -0.54
CA ALA A 50 8.86 -10.12 -1.39
C ALA A 50 8.90 -9.76 -2.88
N ALA A 51 8.05 -8.83 -3.33
CA ALA A 51 8.07 -8.35 -4.71
C ALA A 51 9.40 -7.64 -5.05
N ALA A 52 9.93 -6.82 -4.14
CA ALA A 52 11.24 -6.18 -4.30
C ALA A 52 12.37 -7.22 -4.35
N CYS A 53 12.36 -8.21 -3.45
CA CYS A 53 13.33 -9.31 -3.45
C CYS A 53 13.29 -10.12 -4.74
N PHE A 54 12.10 -10.38 -5.30
CA PHE A 54 11.96 -11.03 -6.60
C PHE A 54 12.62 -10.21 -7.71
N LEU A 55 12.31 -8.92 -7.81
CA LEU A 55 12.89 -8.03 -8.82
C LEU A 55 14.42 -7.88 -8.68
N ALA A 56 14.96 -8.05 -7.47
CA ALA A 56 16.40 -8.04 -7.21
C ALA A 56 17.08 -9.41 -7.40
N SER A 57 16.31 -10.48 -7.65
CA SER A 57 16.84 -11.84 -7.79
C SER A 57 17.25 -12.18 -9.22
N ASP A 58 18.05 -13.24 -9.38
CA ASP A 58 18.42 -13.79 -10.70
C ASP A 58 17.19 -14.21 -11.53
N GLY A 59 16.09 -14.56 -10.87
CA GLY A 59 14.82 -14.92 -11.53
C GLY A 59 14.19 -13.76 -12.31
N ALA A 60 14.59 -12.51 -12.01
CA ALA A 60 14.15 -11.31 -12.71
C ALA A 60 15.21 -10.76 -13.69
N SER A 61 16.22 -11.55 -14.06
CA SER A 61 17.38 -11.10 -14.87
C SER A 61 17.06 -10.48 -16.24
N TYR A 62 15.86 -10.72 -16.78
CA TYR A 62 15.38 -10.09 -18.03
C TYR A 62 14.29 -9.04 -17.83
N ILE A 63 13.96 -8.70 -16.58
CA ILE A 63 12.94 -7.72 -16.22
C ILE A 63 13.64 -6.39 -15.93
N THR A 64 13.54 -5.46 -16.87
CA THR A 64 14.07 -4.10 -16.73
C THR A 64 13.08 -3.08 -17.30
N GLY A 65 13.10 -1.85 -16.78
CA GLY A 65 12.21 -0.77 -17.21
C GLY A 65 10.72 -1.01 -16.89
N HIS A 66 10.40 -1.98 -16.05
CA HIS A 66 9.02 -2.35 -15.71
C HIS A 66 8.61 -1.81 -14.33
N ALA A 67 7.38 -1.31 -14.22
CA ALA A 67 6.76 -0.96 -12.95
C ALA A 67 5.82 -2.09 -12.51
N LEU A 68 6.26 -2.92 -11.56
CA LEU A 68 5.43 -3.98 -10.99
C LEU A 68 4.43 -3.37 -9.99
N VAL A 69 3.15 -3.39 -10.33
CA VAL A 69 2.08 -2.91 -9.44
C VAL A 69 1.75 -3.99 -8.40
N VAL A 70 1.86 -3.64 -7.11
CA VAL A 70 1.56 -4.53 -5.99
C VAL A 70 0.52 -3.87 -5.09
N ASP A 71 -0.75 -3.91 -5.51
CA ASP A 71 -1.83 -3.16 -4.85
C ASP A 71 -3.08 -4.01 -4.51
N GLY A 72 -3.06 -5.30 -4.81
CA GLY A 72 -4.19 -6.21 -4.64
C GLY A 72 -5.23 -6.14 -5.76
N GLY A 73 -4.86 -5.58 -6.91
CA GLY A 73 -5.71 -5.47 -8.11
C GLY A 73 -6.45 -4.14 -8.21
N TRP A 74 -6.18 -3.17 -7.34
CA TRP A 74 -6.89 -1.89 -7.31
C TRP A 74 -6.79 -1.17 -8.66
N THR A 75 -5.61 -1.10 -9.25
CA THR A 75 -5.36 -0.37 -10.50
C THR A 75 -5.90 -1.12 -11.74
N ALA A 76 -6.32 -2.37 -11.59
CA ALA A 76 -6.75 -3.23 -12.70
C ALA A 76 -8.27 -3.16 -12.98
N THR A 77 -9.04 -2.39 -12.21
CA THR A 77 -10.52 -2.30 -12.26
C THR A 77 -10.99 -0.85 -12.23
#